data_AF-S9P0V4-F1
#
_entry.id   AF-S9P0V4-F1
#
_cell.length_a   1.000
_cell.length_b   1.000
_cell.length_c   1.000
_cell.angle_alpha   90.00
_cell.angle_beta   90.00
_cell.angle_gamma   90.00
#
_symmetry.space_group_name_H-M   'P 1'
#
loop_
_entity.id
_entity.type
_entity.pdbx_description
1 polymer ?
#
loop_
_entity_poly.entity_id
_entity_poly.type
_entity_poly.pdbx_seq_one_letter_code
_entity_poly.pdbx_strand_id
1 'polypeptide(L)'
;MPPPPKQSPAPVAEPLPTPSFPAIEAFIETASAEEVRSLFSPLKNELANLKGPKAEHAKKVQAAISRTEELLAVLLDTREQLVAESRAKGRK
;
A
#
# COMPACT_ATOMS: atom_id res chain seq x y z
N MET A 1 -47.47 -25.05 26.40
CA MET A 1 -46.69 -24.28 25.41
C MET A 1 -45.21 -24.46 25.73
N PRO A 2 -44.39 -25.02 24.84
CA PRO A 2 -42.94 -25.11 25.03
C PRO A 2 -42.25 -23.76 24.71
N PRO A 3 -41.10 -23.43 25.35
CA PRO A 3 -40.38 -22.18 25.11
C PRO A 3 -39.63 -22.20 23.76
N PRO A 4 -39.33 -21.03 23.17
CA PRO A 4 -38.65 -20.95 21.88
C PRO A 4 -37.18 -21.38 22.00
N PRO A 5 -36.60 -21.96 20.93
CA PRO A 5 -35.20 -22.41 20.93
C PRO A 5 -34.28 -21.20 21.01
N LYS A 6 -33.32 -21.25 21.95
CA LYS A 6 -32.26 -20.23 22.07
C LYS A 6 -31.41 -20.25 20.80
N GLN A 7 -31.39 -19.14 20.06
CA GLN A 7 -30.46 -18.93 18.96
C GLN A 7 -29.03 -18.92 19.51
N SER A 8 -28.24 -19.92 19.12
CA SER A 8 -26.80 -19.92 19.39
C SER A 8 -26.15 -18.74 18.66
N PRO A 9 -25.26 -17.97 19.31
CA PRO A 9 -24.55 -16.88 18.64
C PRO A 9 -23.70 -17.44 17.49
N ALA A 10 -23.71 -16.74 16.36
CA ALA A 10 -22.90 -17.08 15.20
C ALA A 10 -21.41 -17.13 15.61
N PRO A 11 -20.63 -18.11 15.14
CA PRO A 11 -19.21 -18.19 15.46
C PRO A 11 -18.51 -16.92 14.97
N VAL A 12 -17.81 -16.24 15.87
CA VAL A 12 -16.96 -15.09 15.56
C VAL A 12 -15.81 -15.63 14.69
N ALA A 13 -15.73 -15.20 13.44
CA ALA A 13 -14.64 -15.59 12.56
C ALA A 13 -13.31 -15.12 13.18
N GLU A 14 -12.38 -16.06 13.38
CA GLU A 14 -11.04 -15.71 13.82
C GLU A 14 -10.40 -14.78 12.79
N PRO A 15 -9.82 -13.64 13.19
CA PRO A 15 -9.16 -12.74 12.26
C PRO A 15 -7.97 -13.48 11.63
N LEU A 16 -7.91 -13.43 10.30
CA LEU A 16 -6.77 -13.95 9.56
C LEU A 16 -5.49 -13.27 10.06
N PRO A 17 -4.35 -13.98 10.11
CA PRO A 17 -3.08 -13.38 10.50
C PRO A 17 -2.77 -12.20 9.59
N THR A 18 -2.63 -11.01 10.18
CA THR A 18 -2.26 -9.81 9.45
C THR A 18 -0.80 -9.90 9.06
N PRO A 19 -0.45 -9.92 7.76
CA PRO A 19 0.94 -9.88 7.36
C PRO A 19 1.56 -8.53 7.78
N SER A 20 2.76 -8.58 8.34
CA SER A 20 3.54 -7.38 8.70
C SER A 20 4.71 -7.20 7.74
N PHE A 21 4.94 -5.96 7.33
CA PHE A 21 6.02 -5.56 6.44
C PHE A 21 6.78 -4.37 7.03
N PRO A 22 7.61 -4.58 8.07
CA PRO A 22 8.15 -3.49 8.88
C PRO A 22 8.90 -2.41 8.10
N ALA A 23 9.64 -2.79 7.04
CA ALA A 23 10.36 -1.83 6.21
C ALA A 23 9.44 -0.95 5.37
N ILE A 24 8.33 -1.52 4.87
CA ILE A 24 7.34 -0.80 4.06
C ILE A 24 6.52 0.12 4.98
N GLU A 25 6.11 -0.40 6.14
CA GLU A 25 5.40 0.35 7.18
C GLU A 25 6.23 1.58 7.62
N ALA A 26 7.49 1.37 8.02
CA ALA A 26 8.38 2.45 8.45
C ALA A 26 8.63 3.48 7.34
N PHE A 27 8.73 3.05 6.08
CA PHE A 27 8.89 3.96 4.96
C PHE A 27 7.64 4.84 4.76
N ILE A 28 6.45 4.23 4.75
CA ILE A 28 5.16 4.95 4.53
C ILE A 28 4.89 5.96 5.65
N GLU A 29 5.34 5.68 6.87
CA GLU A 29 5.15 6.58 8.02
C GLU A 29 5.82 7.94 7.85
N THR A 30 6.93 8.03 7.11
CA THR A 30 7.68 9.29 6.95
C THR A 30 7.73 9.79 5.51
N ALA A 31 7.56 8.90 4.53
CA ALA A 31 7.68 9.26 3.13
C ALA A 31 6.56 10.20 2.64
N SER A 32 6.94 11.08 1.72
CA SER A 32 6.07 11.92 0.91
C SER A 32 5.95 11.39 -0.51
N ALA A 33 4.88 11.79 -1.21
CA ALA A 33 4.69 11.44 -2.62
C ALA A 33 5.79 12.01 -3.54
N GLU A 34 6.49 13.06 -3.12
CA GLU A 34 7.62 13.62 -3.85
C GLU A 34 8.89 12.79 -3.68
N GLU A 35 9.16 12.29 -2.46
CA GLU A 35 10.29 11.41 -2.18
C GLU A 35 10.18 10.09 -2.93
N VAL A 36 8.96 9.50 -2.99
CA VAL A 36 8.72 8.28 -3.78
C VAL A 36 9.04 8.52 -5.26
N ARG A 37 8.56 9.63 -5.84
CA ARG A 37 8.86 9.98 -7.25
C ARG A 37 10.35 10.22 -7.48
N SER A 38 11.01 10.86 -6.53
CA SER A 38 12.44 11.15 -6.58
C SER A 38 13.27 9.87 -6.50
N LEU A 39 12.84 8.88 -5.71
CA LEU A 39 13.50 7.58 -5.57
C LEU A 39 13.60 6.82 -6.89
N PHE A 40 12.52 6.82 -7.68
CA PHE A 40 12.47 6.05 -8.93
C PHE A 40 12.90 6.83 -10.18
N SER A 41 13.01 8.15 -10.11
CA SER A 41 13.36 8.99 -11.26
C SER A 41 14.72 8.62 -11.89
N PRO A 42 15.82 8.45 -11.13
CA PRO A 42 17.10 8.02 -11.69
C PRO A 42 17.01 6.67 -12.39
N LEU A 43 16.34 5.70 -11.76
CA LEU A 43 16.17 4.35 -12.32
C LEU A 43 15.38 4.37 -13.64
N LYS A 44 14.28 5.11 -13.69
CA LYS A 44 13.50 5.26 -14.93
C LYS A 44 14.32 5.90 -16.05
N ASN A 45 15.15 6.90 -15.72
CA ASN A 45 16.04 7.55 -16.68
C ASN A 45 17.12 6.59 -17.20
N GLU A 46 17.76 5.82 -16.33
CA GLU A 46 18.76 4.82 -16.73
C GLU A 46 18.15 3.73 -17.62
N LEU A 47 16.98 3.21 -17.24
CA LEU A 47 16.26 2.19 -18.00
C LEU A 47 15.83 2.70 -19.38
N ALA A 48 15.37 3.95 -19.48
CA ALA A 48 14.98 4.57 -20.74
C ALA A 48 16.16 4.73 -21.71
N ASN A 49 17.39 4.85 -21.18
CA ASN A 49 18.60 4.98 -21.98
C ASN A 49 19.21 3.64 -22.43
N LEU A 50 18.71 2.51 -21.95
CA LEU A 50 19.20 1.19 -22.36
C LEU A 50 18.81 0.87 -23.81
N LYS A 51 19.81 0.48 -24.60
CA LYS A 51 19.67 0.13 -26.02
C LYS A 51 20.04 -1.33 -26.27
N GLY A 52 19.66 -1.83 -27.45
CA GLY A 52 20.01 -3.17 -27.92
C GLY A 52 19.20 -4.27 -27.21
N PRO A 53 19.75 -5.49 -27.04
CA PRO A 53 18.99 -6.67 -26.62
C PRO A 53 18.38 -6.55 -25.20
N LYS A 54 18.85 -5.60 -24.38
CA LYS A 54 18.30 -5.33 -23.04
C LYS A 54 17.14 -4.32 -23.03
N ALA A 55 16.85 -3.64 -24.14
CA ALA A 55 15.82 -2.59 -24.19
C ALA A 55 14.42 -3.13 -23.83
N GLU A 56 14.06 -4.33 -24.32
CA GLU A 56 12.77 -4.95 -23.99
C GLU A 56 12.65 -5.35 -22.52
N HIS A 57 13.75 -5.76 -21.90
CA HIS A 57 13.77 -6.01 -20.46
C HIS A 57 13.66 -4.70 -19.68
N ALA A 58 14.34 -3.65 -20.13
CA ALA A 58 14.27 -2.32 -19.51
C ALA A 58 12.84 -1.78 -19.48
N LYS A 59 12.09 -1.93 -20.58
CA LYS A 59 10.66 -1.55 -20.65
C LYS A 59 9.80 -2.30 -19.61
N LYS A 60 10.03 -3.61 -19.43
CA LYS A 60 9.30 -4.41 -18.42
C LYS A 60 9.61 -3.94 -17.01
N VAL A 61 10.88 -3.67 -16.72
CA VAL A 61 11.29 -3.13 -15.40
C VAL A 61 10.68 -1.76 -15.18
N GLN A 62 10.66 -0.89 -16.20
CA GLN A 62 10.05 0.43 -16.12
C GLN A 62 8.54 0.33 -15.80
N ALA A 63 7.81 -0.60 -16.44
CA ALA A 63 6.40 -0.84 -16.13
C ALA A 63 6.19 -1.34 -14.69
N ALA A 64 7.07 -2.22 -14.19
CA ALA A 64 7.02 -2.70 -12.81
C ALA A 64 7.30 -1.57 -11.80
N ILE A 65 8.23 -0.66 -12.11
CA ILE A 65 8.52 0.52 -11.31
C ILE A 65 7.31 1.45 -11.27
N SER A 66 6.69 1.76 -12.42
CA SER A 66 5.48 2.59 -12.46
C SER A 66 4.35 2.00 -11.63
N ARG A 67 4.12 0.69 -11.70
CA ARG A 67 3.13 0.02 -10.85
C ARG A 67 3.48 0.10 -9.36
N THR A 68 4.76 0.05 -9.02
CA THR A 68 5.22 0.19 -7.63
C THR A 68 5.00 1.60 -7.11
N GLU A 69 5.26 2.63 -7.93
CA GLU A 69 4.96 4.02 -7.60
C GLU A 69 3.46 4.24 -7.33
N GLU A 70 2.59 3.68 -8.18
CA GLU A 70 1.14 3.77 -7.99
C GLU A 70 0.68 3.11 -6.68
N LEU A 71 1.19 1.92 -6.36
CA LEU A 71 0.85 1.24 -5.10
C LEU A 71 1.32 2.02 -3.88
N LEU A 72 2.53 2.58 -3.91
CA LEU A 72 3.03 3.43 -2.83
C LEU A 72 2.20 4.71 -2.68
N ALA A 73 1.77 5.32 -3.78
CA ALA A 73 0.90 6.49 -3.74
C ALA A 73 -0.43 6.18 -3.04
N VAL A 74 -1.07 5.05 -3.38
CA VAL A 74 -2.31 4.60 -2.70
C VAL A 74 -2.10 4.43 -1.19
N LEU A 75 -0.96 3.87 -0.77
CA LEU A 75 -0.66 3.67 0.64
C LEU A 75 -0.44 5.00 1.38
N LEU A 76 0.23 5.97 0.74
CA LEU A 76 0.41 7.31 1.28
C LEU A 76 -0.93 8.04 1.43
N ASP A 77 -1.76 8.03 0.39
CA ASP A 77 -3.10 8.63 0.41
C ASP A 77 -3.97 8.00 1.52
N THR A 78 -3.91 6.67 1.65
CA THR A 78 -4.64 5.94 2.69
C THR A 78 -4.16 6.34 4.09
N ARG A 79 -2.85 6.47 4.30
CA ARG A 79 -2.28 6.96 5.56
C ARG A 79 -2.80 8.37 5.88
N GLU A 80 -2.80 9.28 4.91
CA GLU A 80 -3.28 10.65 5.11
C GLU A 80 -4.77 10.67 5.51
N GLN A 81 -5.60 9.85 4.86
CA GLN A 81 -7.01 9.69 5.22
C GLN A 81 -7.20 9.17 6.65
N LEU A 82 -6.48 8.12 7.04
CA LEU A 82 -6.55 7.55 8.40
C LEU A 82 -6.09 8.56 9.47
N VAL A 83 -5.05 9.34 9.19
CA VAL A 83 -4.60 10.41 10.08
C VAL A 83 -5.65 11.53 10.19
N ALA A 84 -6.29 11.91 9.09
CA ALA A 84 -7.37 12.89 9.11
C ALA A 84 -8.60 12.38 9.91
N GLU A 85 -9.00 11.13 9.71
CA GLU A 85 -10.12 10.50 10.42
C GLU A 85 -9.88 10.40 11.92
N SER A 86 -8.67 9.98 12.34
CA SER A 86 -8.32 9.87 13.76
C SER A 86 -8.36 11.23 14.46
N ARG A 87 -7.88 12.29 13.79
CA ARG A 87 -7.97 13.67 14.28
C ARG A 87 -9.41 14.17 14.37
N ALA A 88 -10.28 13.80 13.42
CA ALA A 88 -11.69 14.17 13.44
C ALA A 88 -12.46 13.47 14.56
N LYS A 89 -12.15 12.19 14.84
CA LYS A 89 -12.78 11.41 15.91
C LYS A 89 -12.33 11.87 17.31
N GLY A 90 -11.09 12.29 17.49
CA GLY A 90 -10.58 12.82 18.76
C GLY A 90 -11.05 14.23 19.13
N ARG A 91 -11.84 14.88 18.26
CA ARG A 91 -12.35 16.26 18.45
C ARG A 91 -13.84 16.30 18.85
N LYS A 92 -14.41 15.16 19.26
CA LYS A 92 -15.74 15.04 19.85
C LYS A 92 -15.66 14.78 21.35
#